data_AF-A0A3P8SYU7-F1
#
_entry.id   AF-A0A3P8SYU7-F1
#
_cell.length_a   1.000
_cell.length_b   1.000
_cell.length_c   1.000
_cell.angle_alpha   90.00
_cell.angle_beta   90.00
_cell.angle_gamma   90.00
#
_symmetry.space_group_name_H-M   'P 1'
#
loop_
_entity.id
_entity.type
_entity.pdbx_description
1 polymer ?
#
loop_
_entity_poly.entity_id
_entity_poly.type
_entity_poly.pdbx_seq_one_letter_code
_entity_poly.pdbx_strand_id
1 'polypeptide(L)'
;MSSEDPEQRDRKSEVDMNPPKRLRTAESHTGTELEVEKSTVDVSIIMPVYNASCWLDECLQAIVDQDFTGSMELSVFDDASTDDSRKVVEGWREKLEARLISVVVSGHYSPKPRGVGFAKNKAISQSCGQYLCFQDADDIMLPQRIRLQYDACVLHQNSLIGCRVQRVPEGSTERYTRWINTLSQHQLITQVYTSHGPTVVMPTWFCSRKWYLKVGVFDEGGKGVPEDLLFFYQSLRQGGGLSRVDECLLVYRYHEKATTHSVTEETIWKLRVDFLQERVLSQWENFTIWNAGKQGRKLYRCLSPTNQKKVKAFCDVDENKIQKGFYTYEESKERPKPKIPILHYKVASAPFVICVKLDMTGGILEENLNSLQLKEGIDFYHFN
;
A
#
# COMPACT_ATOMS: atom_id res chain seq x y z
N MET A 1 -61.93 -14.43 27.15
CA MET A 1 -63.26 -14.32 26.52
C MET A 1 -63.62 -12.85 26.48
N SER A 2 -64.24 -12.38 25.39
CA SER A 2 -64.74 -11.01 25.11
C SER A 2 -63.77 -9.82 25.38
N SER A 3 -63.22 -9.09 24.40
CA SER A 3 -63.79 -8.35 23.25
C SER A 3 -64.54 -7.06 23.63
N GLU A 4 -63.95 -5.89 23.33
CA GLU A 4 -64.49 -4.87 22.39
C GLU A 4 -63.64 -3.58 22.38
N ASP A 5 -63.78 -2.82 21.29
CA ASP A 5 -63.13 -1.55 20.88
C ASP A 5 -64.31 -0.59 20.49
N PRO A 6 -64.19 0.65 19.97
CA PRO A 6 -63.06 1.60 19.93
C PRO A 6 -63.47 3.11 20.17
N GLU A 7 -62.47 4.00 19.98
CA GLU A 7 -62.52 5.30 19.28
C GLU A 7 -63.16 6.64 19.78
N GLN A 8 -62.34 7.67 19.52
CA GLN A 8 -62.61 9.04 19.03
C GLN A 8 -63.25 10.13 19.91
N ARG A 9 -62.63 11.32 19.80
CA ARG A 9 -63.09 12.57 20.39
C ARG A 9 -62.96 13.74 19.38
N ASP A 10 -63.87 14.68 19.58
CA ASP A 10 -63.80 16.09 19.23
C ASP A 10 -64.17 16.55 17.80
N ARG A 11 -64.74 17.76 17.80
CA ARG A 11 -65.69 18.33 16.84
C ARG A 11 -65.49 19.85 16.81
N LYS A 12 -65.99 20.48 15.74
CA LYS A 12 -66.20 21.94 15.53
C LYS A 12 -64.95 22.78 15.17
N SER A 13 -65.04 23.87 14.38
CA SER A 13 -65.83 24.21 13.17
C SER A 13 -65.64 25.70 12.85
N GLU A 14 -65.35 26.05 11.59
CA GLU A 14 -65.70 27.36 10.93
C GLU A 14 -65.11 28.66 11.55
N VAL A 15 -64.87 29.79 10.85
CA VAL A 15 -65.21 30.29 9.50
C VAL A 15 -63.98 30.98 8.85
N ASP A 16 -64.00 31.09 7.52
CA ASP A 16 -63.19 31.92 6.61
C ASP A 16 -63.09 33.44 6.97
N MET A 17 -62.12 34.14 6.37
CA MET A 17 -62.11 35.56 5.92
C MET A 17 -60.68 36.13 5.75
N ASN A 18 -60.21 36.28 4.51
CA ASN A 18 -59.10 37.16 4.11
C ASN A 18 -59.67 38.54 3.73
N PRO A 19 -58.97 39.72 3.80
CA PRO A 19 -58.09 40.13 2.69
C PRO A 19 -56.97 41.18 3.15
N PRO A 20 -56.40 42.13 2.35
CA PRO A 20 -54.92 42.26 2.29
C PRO A 20 -54.34 43.67 2.59
N LYS A 21 -53.05 43.78 2.98
CA LYS A 21 -52.30 45.08 2.98
C LYS A 21 -50.81 44.97 2.59
N ARG A 22 -50.34 45.96 1.81
CA ARG A 22 -48.95 46.20 1.38
C ARG A 22 -48.27 47.31 2.19
N LEU A 23 -46.96 47.20 2.43
CA LEU A 23 -45.96 48.30 2.53
C LEU A 23 -44.64 47.73 1.93
N ARG A 24 -43.95 48.37 0.96
CA ARG A 24 -42.98 49.51 1.08
C ARG A 24 -41.88 49.23 2.13
N THR A 25 -40.56 49.41 1.95
CA THR A 25 -39.64 49.93 0.90
C THR A 25 -38.18 49.56 1.34
N ALA A 26 -37.05 49.67 0.59
CA ALA A 26 -36.70 50.26 -0.72
C ALA A 26 -35.59 49.42 -1.44
N GLU A 27 -34.54 50.05 -2.00
CA GLU A 27 -33.43 49.48 -2.79
C GLU A 27 -32.09 49.47 -2.01
N SER A 28 -31.12 48.62 -2.38
CA SER A 28 -29.82 49.09 -2.95
C SER A 28 -28.76 47.99 -3.19
N HIS A 29 -28.16 48.06 -4.39
CA HIS A 29 -26.73 47.89 -4.68
C HIS A 29 -26.01 46.54 -4.45
N THR A 30 -25.79 45.86 -5.58
CA THR A 30 -24.47 45.34 -6.03
C THR A 30 -23.58 44.68 -4.98
N GLY A 31 -23.72 43.37 -4.83
CA GLY A 31 -22.62 42.47 -4.46
C GLY A 31 -22.35 41.51 -5.61
N THR A 32 -21.27 41.74 -6.37
CA THR A 32 -20.62 40.62 -7.06
C THR A 32 -20.05 39.73 -5.97
N GLU A 33 -20.69 38.58 -5.74
CA GLU A 33 -20.07 37.50 -5.00
C GLU A 33 -18.87 37.02 -5.81
N LEU A 34 -17.72 37.63 -5.53
CA LEU A 34 -16.43 37.02 -5.77
C LEU A 34 -16.44 35.75 -4.93
N GLU A 35 -16.73 34.62 -5.57
CA GLU A 35 -16.38 33.32 -5.02
C GLU A 35 -14.90 33.39 -4.66
N VAL A 36 -14.62 33.44 -3.36
CA VAL A 36 -13.26 33.26 -2.88
C VAL A 36 -12.92 31.83 -3.24
N GLU A 37 -12.18 31.67 -4.34
CA GLU A 37 -11.49 30.42 -4.65
C GLU A 37 -10.72 30.05 -3.38
N LYS A 38 -11.27 29.08 -2.64
CA LYS A 38 -10.53 28.42 -1.57
C LYS A 38 -9.29 27.88 -2.25
N SER A 39 -8.12 28.45 -1.96
CA SER A 39 -6.87 27.96 -2.54
C SER A 39 -6.67 26.53 -2.08
N THR A 40 -7.11 25.57 -2.91
CA THR A 40 -7.05 24.17 -2.56
C THR A 40 -5.61 23.74 -2.69
N VAL A 41 -4.98 23.38 -1.58
CA VAL A 41 -3.65 22.76 -1.63
C VAL A 41 -3.73 21.53 -2.55
N ASP A 42 -2.83 21.44 -3.51
CA ASP A 42 -2.81 20.33 -4.45
C ASP A 42 -2.22 19.09 -3.76
N VAL A 43 -1.06 19.25 -3.11
CA VAL A 43 -0.30 18.12 -2.53
C VAL A 43 0.02 18.34 -1.05
N SER A 44 -0.41 17.40 -0.21
CA SER A 44 0.09 17.23 1.15
C SER A 44 1.29 16.29 1.15
N ILE A 45 2.46 16.78 1.55
CA ILE A 45 3.62 15.95 1.87
C ILE A 45 3.41 15.42 3.29
N ILE A 46 3.31 14.10 3.43
CA ILE A 46 2.99 13.40 4.68
C ILE A 46 4.27 12.84 5.27
N MET A 47 4.74 13.43 6.37
CA MET A 47 6.00 13.09 7.02
C MET A 47 5.81 12.61 8.47
N PRO A 48 5.85 11.28 8.73
CA PRO A 48 5.99 10.76 10.08
C PRO A 48 7.43 10.97 10.58
N VAL A 49 7.60 11.42 11.83
CA VAL A 49 8.91 11.68 12.44
C VAL A 49 9.03 10.94 13.76
N TYR A 50 10.14 10.22 13.95
CA TYR A 50 10.58 9.70 15.24
C TYR A 50 12.11 9.56 15.25
N ASN A 51 12.81 10.38 16.04
CA ASN A 51 14.26 10.33 16.22
C ASN A 51 15.08 10.36 14.90
N ALA A 52 14.77 11.32 14.03
CA ALA A 52 15.33 11.50 12.69
C ALA A 52 16.21 12.77 12.55
N SER A 53 16.63 13.40 13.65
CA SER A 53 17.35 14.69 13.64
C SER A 53 18.57 14.74 12.71
N CYS A 54 19.29 13.63 12.56
CA CYS A 54 20.47 13.54 11.70
C CYS A 54 20.20 13.39 10.18
N TRP A 55 18.93 13.31 9.76
CA TRP A 55 18.54 13.16 8.35
C TRP A 55 17.61 14.27 7.85
N LEU A 56 16.94 14.97 8.77
CA LEU A 56 15.93 15.97 8.44
C LEU A 56 16.46 17.13 7.59
N ASP A 57 17.69 17.61 7.79
CA ASP A 57 18.23 18.70 6.96
C ASP A 57 18.27 18.35 5.46
N GLU A 58 18.68 17.13 5.11
CA GLU A 58 18.70 16.67 3.71
C GLU A 58 17.28 16.39 3.18
N CYS A 59 16.42 15.80 4.01
CA CYS A 59 15.03 15.49 3.65
C CYS A 59 14.19 16.77 3.40
N LEU A 60 14.37 17.79 4.24
CA LEU A 60 13.67 19.08 4.14
C LEU A 60 14.23 19.95 3.00
N GLN A 61 15.55 19.89 2.73
CA GLN A 61 16.14 20.52 1.54
C GLN A 61 15.56 19.91 0.25
N ALA A 62 15.43 18.58 0.18
CA ALA A 62 14.85 17.89 -0.97
C ALA A 62 13.38 18.22 -1.25
N ILE A 63 12.63 18.63 -0.22
CA ILE A 63 11.26 19.17 -0.35
C ILE A 63 11.28 20.61 -0.91
N VAL A 64 12.19 21.45 -0.43
CA VAL A 64 12.42 22.82 -0.94
C VAL A 64 12.80 22.83 -2.43
N ASP A 65 13.56 21.81 -2.86
CA ASP A 65 14.12 21.67 -4.21
C ASP A 65 13.16 21.02 -5.24
N GLN A 66 11.91 20.74 -4.87
CA GLN A 66 10.92 20.20 -5.81
C GLN A 66 10.59 21.19 -6.94
N ASP A 67 10.41 20.66 -8.16
CA ASP A 67 10.10 21.42 -9.38
C ASP A 67 8.59 21.56 -9.66
N PHE A 68 7.76 21.13 -8.73
CA PHE A 68 6.30 21.21 -8.84
C PHE A 68 5.79 22.64 -8.70
N THR A 69 4.96 23.07 -9.67
CA THR A 69 4.42 24.43 -9.75
C THR A 69 3.04 24.60 -9.10
N GLY A 70 2.41 23.50 -8.66
CA GLY A 70 1.17 23.55 -7.90
C GLY A 70 1.42 23.86 -6.42
N SER A 71 0.34 24.02 -5.68
CA SER A 71 0.37 24.37 -4.26
C SER A 71 0.69 23.16 -3.37
N MET A 72 1.55 23.35 -2.38
CA MET A 72 2.03 22.28 -1.49
C MET A 72 1.95 22.67 -0.02
N GLU A 73 1.71 21.69 0.84
CA GLU A 73 1.91 21.79 2.28
C GLU A 73 2.78 20.63 2.77
N LEU A 74 3.60 20.87 3.79
CA LEU A 74 4.29 19.84 4.55
C LEU A 74 3.54 19.59 5.86
N SER A 75 3.08 18.37 6.05
CA SER A 75 2.39 17.92 7.26
C SER A 75 3.26 16.92 8.02
N VAL A 76 3.79 17.38 9.16
CA VAL A 76 4.70 16.62 10.00
C VAL A 76 3.99 16.16 11.27
N PHE A 77 4.17 14.89 11.64
CA PHE A 77 3.76 14.37 12.93
C PHE A 77 4.93 13.71 13.68
N ASP A 78 5.31 14.30 14.82
CA ASP A 78 6.34 13.83 15.73
C ASP A 78 5.78 12.82 16.75
N ASP A 79 6.10 11.54 16.56
CA ASP A 79 5.64 10.40 17.35
C ASP A 79 6.51 10.19 18.61
N ALA A 80 6.62 11.24 19.44
CA ALA A 80 7.45 11.28 20.65
C ALA A 80 8.97 11.09 20.41
N SER A 81 9.55 11.88 19.50
CA SER A 81 11.01 12.00 19.41
C SER A 81 11.62 12.44 20.75
N THR A 82 12.81 11.91 21.02
CA THR A 82 13.64 12.20 22.20
C THR A 82 14.92 12.97 21.85
N ASP A 83 15.16 13.21 20.56
CA ASP A 83 16.24 14.02 20.02
C ASP A 83 15.74 15.39 19.53
N ASP A 84 16.61 16.15 18.86
CA ASP A 84 16.29 17.47 18.32
C ASP A 84 15.34 17.47 17.10
N SER A 85 14.73 16.34 16.69
CA SER A 85 13.95 16.23 15.43
C SER A 85 12.93 17.35 15.25
N ARG A 86 12.10 17.59 16.28
CA ARG A 86 11.08 18.64 16.25
C ARG A 86 11.68 20.04 16.09
N LYS A 87 12.80 20.31 16.75
CA LYS A 87 13.51 21.60 16.69
C LYS A 87 14.11 21.83 15.31
N VAL A 88 14.64 20.78 14.65
CA VAL A 88 15.10 20.86 13.25
C VAL A 88 13.93 21.23 12.34
N VAL A 89 12.81 20.49 12.39
CA VAL A 89 11.63 20.77 11.54
C VAL A 89 11.13 22.21 11.71
N GLU A 90 10.96 22.69 12.93
CA GLU A 90 10.50 24.08 13.17
C GLU A 90 11.52 25.12 12.67
N GLY A 91 12.82 24.82 12.73
CA GLY A 91 13.88 25.68 12.18
C GLY A 91 13.91 25.77 10.65
N TRP A 92 13.25 24.85 9.94
CA TRP A 92 13.09 24.89 8.48
C TRP A 92 11.87 25.67 8.00
N ARG A 93 10.97 26.08 8.91
CA ARG A 93 9.71 26.77 8.60
C ARG A 93 9.89 27.94 7.64
N GLU A 94 10.79 28.87 7.93
CA GLU A 94 11.02 30.07 7.10
C GLU A 94 11.48 29.72 5.68
N LYS A 95 12.32 28.68 5.52
CA LYS A 95 12.79 28.23 4.20
C LYS A 95 11.68 27.59 3.36
N LEU A 96 10.81 26.81 4.00
CA LEU A 96 9.66 26.16 3.37
C LEU A 96 8.60 27.18 2.98
N GLU A 97 8.26 28.10 3.88
CA GLU A 97 7.29 29.17 3.64
C GLU A 97 7.80 30.16 2.57
N ALA A 98 9.11 30.44 2.50
CA ALA A 98 9.73 31.20 1.39
C ALA A 98 9.65 30.49 0.01
N ARG A 99 9.36 29.18 -0.02
CA ARG A 99 9.05 28.40 -1.22
C ARG A 99 7.55 28.18 -1.42
N LEU A 100 6.72 28.89 -0.68
CA LEU A 100 5.25 28.76 -0.66
C LEU A 100 4.75 27.38 -0.21
N ILE A 101 5.56 26.64 0.57
CA ILE A 101 5.20 25.39 1.21
C ILE A 101 4.75 25.70 2.65
N SER A 102 3.45 25.64 2.92
CA SER A 102 2.94 25.82 4.28
C SER A 102 3.32 24.63 5.17
N VAL A 103 3.58 24.85 6.47
CA VAL A 103 4.10 23.79 7.35
C VAL A 103 3.23 23.61 8.59
N VAL A 104 2.62 22.42 8.72
CA VAL A 104 1.88 22.00 9.92
C VAL A 104 2.71 20.98 10.68
N VAL A 105 3.09 21.31 11.91
CA VAL A 105 3.86 20.43 12.80
C VAL A 105 3.03 20.12 14.04
N SER A 106 2.75 18.85 14.29
CA SER A 106 2.20 18.41 15.57
C SER A 106 2.89 17.13 16.04
N GLY A 107 2.46 16.58 17.18
CA GLY A 107 3.10 15.42 17.79
C GLY A 107 2.59 15.18 19.21
N HIS A 108 3.19 14.23 19.91
CA HIS A 108 2.89 13.99 21.33
C HIS A 108 4.14 13.64 22.16
N TYR A 109 4.07 13.89 23.46
CA TYR A 109 5.16 13.66 24.42
C TYR A 109 4.96 12.39 25.27
N SER A 110 4.28 11.38 24.73
CA SER A 110 4.11 10.08 25.41
C SER A 110 5.48 9.39 25.58
N PRO A 111 5.72 8.56 26.63
CA PRO A 111 7.04 7.97 26.88
C PRO A 111 7.56 6.99 25.80
N LYS A 112 6.76 6.66 24.79
CA LYS A 112 7.07 5.75 23.69
C LYS A 112 6.33 6.19 22.42
N PRO A 113 6.90 5.97 21.22
CA PRO A 113 6.18 6.12 19.95
C PRO A 113 5.00 5.16 19.88
N ARG A 114 3.94 5.56 19.18
CA ARG A 114 2.78 4.71 18.85
C ARG A 114 2.95 3.96 17.55
N GLY A 115 3.88 4.38 16.69
CA GLY A 115 4.26 3.71 15.45
C GLY A 115 3.96 4.53 14.20
N VAL A 116 4.67 4.22 13.13
CA VAL A 116 4.64 4.94 11.85
C VAL A 116 3.24 5.04 11.23
N GLY A 117 2.38 4.02 11.36
CA GLY A 117 0.98 4.08 10.90
C GLY A 117 0.14 5.12 11.62
N PHE A 118 0.29 5.22 12.95
CA PHE A 118 -0.35 6.29 13.74
C PHE A 118 0.16 7.67 13.31
N ALA A 119 1.48 7.83 13.16
CA ALA A 119 2.08 9.09 12.73
C ALA A 119 1.59 9.52 11.33
N LYS A 120 1.57 8.60 10.35
CA LYS A 120 1.00 8.81 9.01
C LYS A 120 -0.48 9.22 9.08
N ASN A 121 -1.30 8.49 9.85
CA ASN A 121 -2.72 8.85 10.02
C ASN A 121 -2.90 10.26 10.59
N LYS A 122 -2.07 10.67 11.56
CA LYS A 122 -2.16 12.01 12.16
C LYS A 122 -1.72 13.12 11.20
N ALA A 123 -0.58 12.94 10.52
CA ALA A 123 -0.13 13.85 9.47
C ALA A 123 -1.17 13.99 8.32
N ILE A 124 -1.86 12.90 7.94
CA ILE A 124 -2.96 12.97 6.96
C ILE A 124 -4.17 13.72 7.54
N SER A 125 -4.52 13.50 8.82
CA SER A 125 -5.72 14.11 9.44
C SER A 125 -5.62 15.63 9.63
N GLN A 126 -4.41 16.17 9.80
CA GLN A 126 -4.17 17.61 9.96
C GLN A 126 -3.89 18.36 8.64
N SER A 127 -3.80 17.63 7.52
CA SER A 127 -3.52 18.18 6.18
C SER A 127 -4.78 18.29 5.33
N CYS A 128 -4.77 19.20 4.35
CA CYS A 128 -5.93 19.55 3.54
C CYS A 128 -5.80 19.25 2.03
N GLY A 129 -4.58 19.01 1.54
CA GLY A 129 -4.28 18.87 0.12
C GLY A 129 -4.99 17.71 -0.61
N GLN A 130 -5.33 17.91 -1.89
CA GLN A 130 -6.13 16.97 -2.68
C GLN A 130 -5.44 15.61 -2.90
N TYR A 131 -4.12 15.61 -2.98
CA TYR A 131 -3.25 14.45 -3.14
C TYR A 131 -2.32 14.29 -1.94
N LEU A 132 -1.91 13.05 -1.67
CA LEU A 132 -1.00 12.68 -0.59
C LEU A 132 0.31 12.18 -1.20
N CYS A 133 1.42 12.83 -0.87
CA CYS A 133 2.78 12.38 -1.18
C CYS A 133 3.44 11.89 0.11
N PHE A 134 3.77 10.61 0.21
CA PHE A 134 4.43 10.07 1.41
C PHE A 134 5.94 10.36 1.37
N GLN A 135 6.52 10.75 2.50
CA GLN A 135 7.96 10.97 2.65
C GLN A 135 8.38 10.56 4.07
N ASP A 136 9.17 9.50 4.20
CA ASP A 136 9.76 9.16 5.50
C ASP A 136 10.96 10.11 5.77
N ALA A 137 11.17 10.45 7.04
CA ALA A 137 12.09 11.53 7.46
C ALA A 137 13.58 11.22 7.26
N ASP A 138 13.91 9.95 7.00
CA ASP A 138 15.24 9.41 6.70
C ASP A 138 15.55 9.35 5.20
N ASP A 139 14.58 9.56 4.31
CA ASP A 139 14.73 9.47 2.85
C ASP A 139 14.93 10.84 2.16
N ILE A 140 15.30 10.83 0.86
CA ILE A 140 15.51 12.04 0.04
C ILE A 140 14.72 11.92 -1.27
N MET A 141 13.75 12.81 -1.51
CA MET A 141 13.05 12.89 -2.81
C MET A 141 13.90 13.61 -3.86
N LEU A 142 13.84 13.20 -5.14
CA LEU A 142 14.51 13.93 -6.23
C LEU A 142 13.61 15.06 -6.77
N PRO A 143 14.15 16.13 -7.37
CA PRO A 143 13.40 17.37 -7.69
C PRO A 143 12.12 17.17 -8.51
N GLN A 144 12.08 16.17 -9.40
CA GLN A 144 10.94 15.91 -10.29
C GLN A 144 9.84 15.05 -9.64
N ARG A 145 10.03 14.59 -8.39
CA ARG A 145 9.20 13.54 -7.78
C ARG A 145 7.73 13.94 -7.74
N ILE A 146 7.41 15.06 -7.09
CA ILE A 146 6.01 15.46 -6.86
C ILE A 146 5.30 15.69 -8.18
N ARG A 147 5.91 16.41 -9.13
CA ARG A 147 5.31 16.70 -10.44
C ARG A 147 5.00 15.43 -11.24
N LEU A 148 5.97 14.54 -11.43
CA LEU A 148 5.76 13.33 -12.25
C LEU A 148 4.78 12.35 -11.60
N GLN A 149 4.76 12.26 -10.27
CA GLN A 149 3.78 11.41 -9.56
C GLN A 149 2.39 12.04 -9.51
N TYR A 150 2.28 13.37 -9.43
CA TYR A 150 1.03 14.10 -9.58
C TYR A 150 0.41 13.85 -10.95
N ASP A 151 1.17 14.08 -12.04
CA ASP A 151 0.71 13.86 -13.43
C ASP A 151 0.16 12.43 -13.63
N ALA A 152 0.89 11.42 -13.13
CA ALA A 152 0.44 10.03 -13.16
C ALA A 152 -0.81 9.79 -12.29
N CYS A 153 -0.94 10.45 -11.14
CA CYS A 153 -2.09 10.30 -10.25
C CYS A 153 -3.36 10.95 -10.80
N VAL A 154 -3.28 12.05 -11.55
CA VAL A 154 -4.42 12.66 -12.24
C VAL A 154 -5.05 11.67 -13.22
N LEU A 155 -4.22 10.92 -13.96
CA LEU A 155 -4.66 9.88 -14.91
C LEU A 155 -5.17 8.60 -14.22
N HIS A 156 -4.76 8.35 -12.98
CA HIS A 156 -4.97 7.07 -12.28
C HIS A 156 -5.52 7.25 -10.85
N GLN A 157 -6.53 8.11 -10.68
CA GLN A 157 -7.04 8.62 -9.38
C GLN A 157 -7.31 7.56 -8.28
N ASN A 158 -7.64 6.32 -8.66
CA ASN A 158 -7.91 5.18 -7.77
C ASN A 158 -6.70 4.23 -7.61
N SER A 159 -5.47 4.76 -7.62
CA SER A 159 -4.25 3.95 -7.60
C SER A 159 -3.25 4.43 -6.56
N LEU A 160 -2.34 3.52 -6.19
CA LEU A 160 -1.08 3.89 -5.56
C LEU A 160 -0.02 4.08 -6.65
N ILE A 161 0.54 5.29 -6.73
CA ILE A 161 1.58 5.66 -7.69
C ILE A 161 2.94 5.57 -6.99
N GLY A 162 3.87 4.84 -7.58
CA GLY A 162 5.26 4.73 -7.12
C GLY A 162 6.26 5.40 -8.05
N CYS A 163 7.54 5.21 -7.75
CA CYS A 163 8.66 5.53 -8.63
C CYS A 163 9.75 4.45 -8.50
N ARG A 164 10.79 4.50 -9.34
CA ARG A 164 12.01 3.73 -9.06
C ARG A 164 12.77 4.36 -7.89
N VAL A 165 13.53 3.55 -7.18
CA VAL A 165 14.35 4.00 -6.03
C VAL A 165 15.82 3.64 -6.22
N GLN A 166 16.72 4.47 -5.71
CA GLN A 166 18.08 4.07 -5.39
C GLN A 166 18.21 3.90 -3.87
N ARG A 167 19.14 3.05 -3.41
CA ARG A 167 19.38 2.82 -1.97
C ARG A 167 20.76 3.28 -1.56
N VAL A 168 20.84 3.92 -0.39
CA VAL A 168 22.09 4.30 0.27
C VAL A 168 22.20 3.61 1.64
N PRO A 169 23.33 2.97 1.98
CA PRO A 169 24.52 2.76 1.14
C PRO A 169 24.24 1.81 -0.04
N GLU A 170 25.06 1.91 -1.08
CA GLU A 170 24.98 1.07 -2.28
C GLU A 170 25.03 -0.43 -1.92
N GLY A 171 24.35 -1.27 -2.70
CA GLY A 171 24.22 -2.71 -2.44
C GLY A 171 23.19 -3.08 -1.35
N SER A 172 22.67 -2.12 -0.59
CA SER A 172 21.60 -2.35 0.39
C SER A 172 20.38 -3.00 -0.27
N THR A 173 20.05 -4.21 0.17
CA THR A 173 18.95 -5.04 -0.36
C THR A 173 18.90 -5.13 -1.89
N GLU A 174 20.06 -5.11 -2.57
CA GLU A 174 20.21 -4.92 -4.02
C GLU A 174 19.23 -5.73 -4.88
N ARG A 175 19.06 -7.03 -4.58
CA ARG A 175 18.12 -7.93 -5.27
C ARG A 175 16.67 -7.42 -5.24
N TYR A 176 16.22 -6.88 -4.10
CA TYR A 176 14.88 -6.32 -3.96
C TYR A 176 14.74 -5.03 -4.75
N THR A 177 15.72 -4.13 -4.65
CA THR A 177 15.77 -2.86 -5.39
C THR A 177 15.75 -3.08 -6.89
N ARG A 178 16.56 -4.03 -7.40
CA ARG A 178 16.57 -4.42 -8.81
C ARG A 178 15.21 -4.91 -9.25
N TRP A 179 14.59 -5.83 -8.49
CA TRP A 179 13.27 -6.37 -8.77
C TRP A 179 12.20 -5.26 -8.86
N ILE A 180 11.99 -4.45 -7.81
CA ILE A 180 10.95 -3.40 -7.83
C ILE A 180 11.17 -2.33 -8.91
N ASN A 181 12.42 -2.09 -9.33
CA ASN A 181 12.73 -1.14 -10.39
C ASN A 181 12.53 -1.72 -11.81
N THR A 182 12.56 -3.05 -11.99
CA THR A 182 12.46 -3.69 -13.32
C THR A 182 11.08 -4.26 -13.65
N LEU A 183 10.17 -4.42 -12.67
CA LEU A 183 8.78 -4.83 -12.93
C LEU A 183 8.13 -3.98 -14.03
N SER A 184 7.44 -4.60 -14.99
CA SER A 184 6.52 -3.87 -15.87
C SER A 184 5.26 -3.39 -15.13
N GLN A 185 4.50 -2.45 -15.70
CA GLN A 185 3.24 -1.95 -15.09
C GLN A 185 2.25 -3.09 -14.78
N HIS A 186 2.17 -4.10 -15.66
CA HIS A 186 1.34 -5.29 -15.43
C HIS A 186 1.86 -6.13 -14.24
N GLN A 187 3.18 -6.28 -14.15
CA GLN A 187 3.84 -7.07 -13.10
C GLN A 187 3.78 -6.43 -11.71
N LEU A 188 3.52 -5.12 -11.61
CA LEU A 188 3.18 -4.49 -10.34
C LEU A 188 1.98 -5.19 -9.67
N ILE A 189 1.00 -5.68 -10.45
CA ILE A 189 -0.18 -6.38 -9.94
C ILE A 189 0.04 -7.89 -9.82
N THR A 190 0.65 -8.55 -10.81
CA THR A 190 0.81 -10.03 -10.78
C THR A 190 1.86 -10.48 -9.78
N GLN A 191 2.86 -9.65 -9.45
CA GLN A 191 3.98 -10.04 -8.59
C GLN A 191 3.86 -9.58 -7.14
N VAL A 192 2.69 -9.08 -6.69
CA VAL A 192 2.44 -8.65 -5.29
C VAL A 192 2.69 -9.72 -4.22
N TYR A 193 2.76 -11.00 -4.61
CA TYR A 193 3.05 -12.13 -3.72
C TYR A 193 4.52 -12.57 -3.72
N THR A 194 5.41 -11.89 -4.45
CA THR A 194 6.75 -12.42 -4.79
C THR A 194 7.81 -12.18 -3.72
N SER A 195 7.75 -11.07 -2.99
CA SER A 195 8.79 -10.64 -2.04
C SER A 195 8.20 -10.12 -0.72
N HIS A 196 9.04 -9.68 0.21
CA HIS A 196 8.65 -9.27 1.56
C HIS A 196 7.99 -7.89 1.68
N GLY A 197 7.84 -7.15 0.59
CA GLY A 197 7.21 -5.84 0.57
C GLY A 197 6.39 -5.60 -0.70
N PRO A 198 5.63 -4.50 -0.74
CA PRO A 198 4.84 -4.10 -1.91
C PRO A 198 5.67 -3.94 -3.19
N THR A 199 5.08 -4.23 -4.35
CA THR A 199 5.69 -4.01 -5.69
C THR A 199 5.90 -2.53 -6.01
N VAL A 200 5.17 -1.65 -5.33
CA VAL A 200 5.39 -0.20 -5.27
C VAL A 200 5.75 0.13 -3.82
N VAL A 201 7.01 0.42 -3.52
CA VAL A 201 7.52 0.45 -2.14
C VAL A 201 7.20 1.76 -1.40
N MET A 202 6.86 1.70 -0.11
CA MET A 202 6.82 2.88 0.77
C MET A 202 8.26 3.41 0.99
N PRO A 203 8.51 4.74 1.07
CA PRO A 203 7.57 5.86 0.99
C PRO A 203 7.37 6.44 -0.42
N THR A 204 7.65 5.71 -1.51
CA THR A 204 7.45 6.25 -2.88
C THR A 204 6.00 6.62 -3.20
N TRP A 205 5.04 6.26 -2.35
CA TRP A 205 3.62 6.37 -2.63
C TRP A 205 3.16 7.81 -2.85
N PHE A 206 2.34 7.96 -3.87
CA PHE A 206 1.54 9.13 -4.16
C PHE A 206 0.12 8.66 -4.51
N CYS A 207 -0.92 9.28 -3.96
CA CYS A 207 -2.32 8.92 -4.27
C CYS A 207 -3.28 10.09 -4.02
N SER A 208 -4.51 10.00 -4.56
CA SER A 208 -5.54 10.99 -4.23
C SER A 208 -6.03 10.79 -2.78
N ARG A 209 -6.28 11.89 -2.05
CA ARG A 209 -6.90 11.84 -0.71
C ARG A 209 -8.25 11.11 -0.75
N LYS A 210 -9.01 11.30 -1.84
CA LYS A 210 -10.26 10.58 -2.11
C LYS A 210 -10.08 9.06 -2.14
N TRP A 211 -8.99 8.57 -2.75
CA TRP A 211 -8.66 7.15 -2.74
C TRP A 211 -8.27 6.67 -1.35
N TYR A 212 -7.37 7.38 -0.64
CA TYR A 212 -7.01 7.08 0.74
C TYR A 212 -8.24 6.94 1.65
N LEU A 213 -9.14 7.93 1.63
CA LEU A 213 -10.38 7.93 2.43
C LEU A 213 -11.31 6.77 2.10
N LYS A 214 -11.28 6.25 0.86
CA LYS A 214 -12.04 5.06 0.46
C LYS A 214 -11.38 3.76 0.99
N VAL A 215 -10.05 3.65 0.88
CA VAL A 215 -9.31 2.46 1.34
C VAL A 215 -9.43 2.27 2.85
N GLY A 216 -9.27 3.35 3.61
CA GLY A 216 -9.25 3.37 5.07
C GLY A 216 -7.96 3.97 5.62
N VAL A 217 -7.79 3.97 6.94
CA VAL A 217 -6.58 4.44 7.61
C VAL A 217 -5.49 3.36 7.65
N PHE A 218 -4.23 3.75 7.91
CA PHE A 218 -3.17 2.78 8.22
C PHE A 218 -3.44 2.10 9.58
N ASP A 219 -2.95 0.87 9.74
CA ASP A 219 -3.04 0.15 11.01
C ASP A 219 -2.18 0.84 12.10
N GLU A 220 -2.76 1.05 13.28
CA GLU A 220 -2.11 1.74 14.41
C GLU A 220 -1.58 0.79 15.50
N GLY A 221 -1.49 -0.53 15.23
CA GLY A 221 -0.99 -1.53 16.18
C GLY A 221 0.50 -1.40 16.54
N GLY A 222 1.24 -0.54 15.83
CA GLY A 222 2.57 -0.08 16.21
C GLY A 222 3.70 -1.03 15.81
N LYS A 223 4.71 -1.16 16.68
CA LYS A 223 5.96 -1.87 16.37
C LYS A 223 5.70 -3.34 15.98
N GLY A 224 6.19 -3.73 14.81
CA GLY A 224 6.04 -5.08 14.25
C GLY A 224 4.79 -5.29 13.38
N VAL A 225 3.94 -4.27 13.23
CA VAL A 225 2.88 -4.25 12.22
C VAL A 225 3.44 -3.68 10.90
N PRO A 226 3.27 -4.37 9.75
CA PRO A 226 3.57 -3.81 8.43
C PRO A 226 2.36 -3.01 7.93
N GLU A 227 2.23 -1.76 8.39
CA GLU A 227 1.05 -0.92 8.13
C GLU A 227 0.88 -0.63 6.63
N ASP A 228 2.01 -0.50 5.92
CA ASP A 228 2.06 -0.27 4.49
C ASP A 228 1.54 -1.47 3.70
N LEU A 229 2.01 -2.69 4.00
CA LEU A 229 1.55 -3.91 3.32
C LEU A 229 0.06 -4.18 3.58
N LEU A 230 -0.42 -3.91 4.80
CA LEU A 230 -1.84 -4.03 5.14
C LEU A 230 -2.71 -3.03 4.36
N PHE A 231 -2.31 -1.76 4.30
CA PHE A 231 -2.98 -0.75 3.48
C PHE A 231 -2.94 -1.12 1.98
N PHE A 232 -1.80 -1.58 1.49
CA PHE A 232 -1.58 -1.97 0.10
C PHE A 232 -2.54 -3.09 -0.32
N TYR A 233 -2.63 -4.17 0.47
CA TYR A 233 -3.60 -5.24 0.22
C TYR A 233 -5.05 -4.76 0.34
N GLN A 234 -5.37 -3.89 1.30
CA GLN A 234 -6.71 -3.32 1.42
C GLN A 234 -7.10 -2.46 0.20
N SER A 235 -6.15 -1.70 -0.35
CA SER A 235 -6.32 -0.93 -1.59
C SER A 235 -6.64 -1.86 -2.77
N LEU A 236 -5.86 -2.93 -2.96
CA LEU A 236 -6.08 -3.92 -4.01
C LEU A 236 -7.40 -4.69 -3.85
N ARG A 237 -7.83 -4.99 -2.62
CA ARG A 237 -9.14 -5.62 -2.34
C ARG A 237 -10.30 -4.78 -2.85
N GLN A 238 -10.20 -3.45 -2.73
CA GLN A 238 -11.22 -2.50 -3.17
C GLN A 238 -11.12 -2.11 -4.67
N GLY A 239 -10.30 -2.83 -5.45
CA GLY A 239 -10.10 -2.56 -6.87
C GLY A 239 -9.14 -1.42 -7.17
N GLY A 240 -8.24 -1.09 -6.23
CA GLY A 240 -7.18 -0.10 -6.45
C GLY A 240 -6.20 -0.53 -7.53
N GLY A 241 -5.79 0.42 -8.37
CA GLY A 241 -4.71 0.24 -9.32
C GLY A 241 -3.33 0.40 -8.67
N LEU A 242 -2.31 -0.02 -9.40
CA LEU A 242 -0.91 0.31 -9.13
C LEU A 242 -0.31 0.90 -10.40
N SER A 243 0.53 1.91 -10.26
CA SER A 243 1.34 2.46 -11.35
C SER A 243 2.70 2.88 -10.80
N ARG A 244 3.74 2.86 -11.64
CA ARG A 244 5.07 3.37 -11.31
C ARG A 244 5.49 4.40 -12.34
N VAL A 245 5.89 5.59 -11.91
CA VAL A 245 6.65 6.50 -12.77
C VAL A 245 8.02 5.86 -13.00
N ASP A 246 8.41 5.62 -14.26
CA ASP A 246 9.59 4.80 -14.58
C ASP A 246 10.94 5.51 -14.37
N GLU A 247 10.94 6.60 -13.60
CA GLU A 247 12.12 7.38 -13.23
C GLU A 247 12.55 7.05 -11.79
N CYS A 248 13.86 7.18 -11.53
CA CYS A 248 14.37 7.13 -10.16
C CYS A 248 14.06 8.46 -9.48
N LEU A 249 13.16 8.48 -8.49
CA LEU A 249 12.67 9.73 -7.88
C LEU A 249 12.77 9.75 -6.34
N LEU A 250 13.34 8.71 -5.74
CA LEU A 250 13.58 8.61 -4.31
C LEU A 250 14.94 7.96 -4.02
N VAL A 251 15.70 8.55 -3.11
CA VAL A 251 16.84 7.93 -2.44
C VAL A 251 16.33 7.36 -1.12
N TYR A 252 16.28 6.03 -1.06
CA TYR A 252 15.86 5.29 0.12
C TYR A 252 17.08 5.03 1.02
N ARG A 253 17.08 5.51 2.24
CA ARG A 253 18.16 5.32 3.21
C ARG A 253 17.95 4.04 4.01
N TYR A 254 18.94 3.15 3.96
CA TYR A 254 18.90 1.86 4.67
C TYR A 254 19.85 1.88 5.87
N HIS A 255 19.29 1.71 7.07
CA HIS A 255 20.06 1.73 8.32
C HIS A 255 19.40 0.87 9.41
N GLU A 256 20.20 0.43 10.39
CA GLU A 256 19.78 -0.47 11.47
C GLU A 256 18.59 0.04 12.31
N LYS A 257 18.39 1.36 12.37
CA LYS A 257 17.26 2.00 13.08
C LYS A 257 15.92 1.93 12.33
N ALA A 258 15.89 1.41 11.10
CA ALA A 258 14.70 1.46 10.24
C ALA A 258 13.56 0.58 10.79
N THR A 259 12.33 1.08 10.77
CA THR A 259 11.16 0.38 11.34
C THR A 259 10.88 -0.97 10.67
N THR A 260 11.30 -1.16 9.41
CA THR A 260 11.23 -2.45 8.68
C THR A 260 11.85 -3.62 9.45
N HIS A 261 12.91 -3.38 10.24
CA HIS A 261 13.54 -4.42 11.07
C HIS A 261 12.66 -4.91 12.24
N SER A 262 11.55 -4.23 12.53
CA SER A 262 10.61 -4.65 13.58
C SER A 262 9.60 -5.72 13.15
N VAL A 263 9.36 -5.87 11.83
CA VAL A 263 8.39 -6.82 11.29
C VAL A 263 9.07 -8.15 11.00
N THR A 264 8.47 -9.26 11.44
CA THR A 264 9.06 -10.60 11.23
C THR A 264 8.76 -11.13 9.82
N GLU A 265 9.69 -11.93 9.27
CA GLU A 265 9.46 -12.67 8.02
C GLU A 265 8.22 -13.58 8.10
N GLU A 266 7.87 -14.09 9.28
CA GLU A 266 6.70 -14.94 9.50
C GLU A 266 5.39 -14.15 9.35
N THR A 267 5.30 -12.94 9.92
CA THR A 267 4.14 -12.05 9.74
C THR A 267 3.93 -11.74 8.26
N ILE A 268 5.00 -11.32 7.56
CA ILE A 268 4.95 -11.03 6.12
C ILE A 268 4.58 -12.26 5.30
N TRP A 269 5.18 -13.43 5.61
CA TRP A 269 4.87 -14.69 4.94
C TRP A 269 3.40 -15.06 5.09
N LYS A 270 2.85 -14.96 6.30
CA LYS A 270 1.44 -15.24 6.56
C LYS A 270 0.53 -14.33 5.74
N LEU A 271 0.76 -13.01 5.78
CA LEU A 271 -0.02 -12.04 5.02
C LEU A 271 0.02 -12.33 3.50
N ARG A 272 1.19 -12.68 2.96
CA ARG A 272 1.35 -13.08 1.55
C ARG A 272 0.59 -14.36 1.21
N VAL A 273 0.68 -15.40 2.05
CA VAL A 273 -0.06 -16.66 1.85
C VAL A 273 -1.57 -16.42 1.91
N ASP A 274 -2.05 -15.68 2.90
CA ASP A 274 -3.47 -15.37 3.06
C ASP A 274 -4.00 -14.56 1.86
N PHE A 275 -3.25 -13.55 1.39
CA PHE A 275 -3.63 -12.76 0.21
C PHE A 275 -3.58 -13.57 -1.10
N LEU A 276 -2.59 -14.46 -1.28
CA LEU A 276 -2.55 -15.38 -2.43
C LEU A 276 -3.76 -16.32 -2.43
N GLN A 277 -4.12 -16.87 -1.27
CA GLN A 277 -5.28 -17.73 -1.11
C GLN A 277 -6.59 -17.02 -1.41
N GLU A 278 -6.74 -15.79 -0.92
CA GLU A 278 -7.92 -14.94 -1.12
C GLU A 278 -8.11 -14.56 -2.59
N ARG A 279 -7.03 -14.12 -3.26
CA ARG A 279 -7.11 -13.45 -4.57
C ARG A 279 -6.93 -14.39 -5.75
N VAL A 280 -6.09 -15.43 -5.62
CA VAL A 280 -5.71 -16.33 -6.72
C VAL A 280 -6.28 -17.72 -6.50
N LEU A 281 -5.92 -18.38 -5.39
CA LEU A 281 -6.26 -19.79 -5.19
C LEU A 281 -7.75 -20.01 -4.88
N SER A 282 -8.50 -18.97 -4.55
CA SER A 282 -9.96 -18.99 -4.47
C SER A 282 -10.61 -19.26 -5.84
N GLN A 283 -10.04 -18.72 -6.92
CA GLN A 283 -10.56 -18.80 -8.28
C GLN A 283 -10.17 -20.10 -9.01
N TRP A 284 -9.06 -20.72 -8.61
CA TRP A 284 -8.59 -21.96 -9.22
C TRP A 284 -9.23 -23.18 -8.57
N GLU A 285 -9.70 -24.15 -9.37
CA GLU A 285 -10.16 -25.45 -8.85
C GLU A 285 -9.00 -26.31 -8.32
N ASN A 286 -7.85 -26.21 -8.99
CA ASN A 286 -6.65 -27.00 -8.74
C ASN A 286 -5.42 -26.27 -9.29
N PHE A 287 -4.23 -26.60 -8.79
CA PHE A 287 -2.96 -26.00 -9.24
C PHE A 287 -1.74 -26.87 -8.92
N THR A 288 -0.59 -26.52 -9.51
CA THR A 288 0.71 -27.13 -9.25
C THR A 288 1.63 -26.16 -8.49
N ILE A 289 2.44 -26.67 -7.55
CA ILE A 289 3.50 -25.87 -6.90
C ILE A 289 4.84 -26.16 -7.57
N TRP A 290 5.39 -25.17 -8.28
CA TRP A 290 6.70 -25.28 -8.91
C TRP A 290 7.80 -24.93 -7.89
N ASN A 291 8.16 -25.92 -7.08
CA ASN A 291 9.39 -26.07 -6.28
C ASN A 291 9.18 -27.29 -5.37
N ALA A 292 9.76 -28.45 -5.69
CA ALA A 292 9.64 -29.63 -4.83
C ALA A 292 10.55 -29.58 -3.58
N GLY A 293 11.15 -28.43 -3.28
CA GLY A 293 12.12 -28.18 -2.21
C GLY A 293 11.54 -27.42 -1.01
N LYS A 294 12.41 -26.69 -0.28
CA LYS A 294 12.06 -26.03 0.99
C LYS A 294 10.92 -25.02 0.85
N GLN A 295 10.90 -24.20 -0.20
CA GLN A 295 9.92 -23.11 -0.31
C GLN A 295 8.55 -23.59 -0.74
N GLY A 296 8.43 -24.44 -1.78
CA GLY A 296 7.14 -24.99 -2.17
C GLY A 296 6.50 -25.83 -1.07
N ARG A 297 7.30 -26.64 -0.34
CA ARG A 297 6.81 -27.37 0.84
C ARG A 297 6.46 -26.45 2.02
N LYS A 298 7.11 -25.29 2.18
CA LYS A 298 6.69 -24.28 3.18
C LYS A 298 5.33 -23.71 2.79
N LEU A 299 5.15 -23.31 1.52
CA LEU A 299 3.86 -22.81 1.02
C LEU A 299 2.75 -23.83 1.26
N TYR A 300 2.91 -25.08 0.78
CA TYR A 300 1.91 -26.13 0.94
C TYR A 300 1.42 -26.28 2.38
N ARG A 301 2.35 -26.33 3.35
CA ARG A 301 2.02 -26.47 4.78
C ARG A 301 1.32 -25.26 5.38
N CYS A 302 1.54 -24.07 4.82
CA CYS A 302 0.87 -22.83 5.23
C CYS A 302 -0.50 -22.60 4.55
N LEU A 303 -0.85 -23.37 3.51
CA LEU A 303 -2.17 -23.31 2.90
C LEU A 303 -3.26 -23.82 3.87
N SER A 304 -4.46 -23.26 3.74
CA SER A 304 -5.67 -23.81 4.37
C SER A 304 -5.96 -25.24 3.89
N PRO A 305 -6.64 -26.09 4.69
CA PRO A 305 -6.97 -27.47 4.30
C PRO A 305 -7.72 -27.57 2.96
N THR A 306 -8.57 -26.58 2.64
CA THR A 306 -9.26 -26.48 1.35
C THR A 306 -8.27 -26.30 0.20
N ASN A 307 -7.32 -25.37 0.31
CA ASN A 307 -6.34 -25.11 -0.73
C ASN A 307 -5.23 -26.17 -0.80
N GLN A 308 -4.91 -26.88 0.28
CA GLN A 308 -4.04 -28.05 0.25
C GLN A 308 -4.59 -29.15 -0.67
N LYS A 309 -5.92 -29.37 -0.67
CA LYS A 309 -6.60 -30.36 -1.51
C LYS A 309 -6.66 -29.97 -2.99
N LYS A 310 -6.43 -28.70 -3.32
CA LYS A 310 -6.31 -28.19 -4.70
C LYS A 310 -4.94 -28.47 -5.33
N VAL A 311 -3.92 -28.81 -4.55
CA VAL A 311 -2.56 -29.05 -5.05
C VAL A 311 -2.49 -30.42 -5.74
N LYS A 312 -2.48 -30.43 -7.07
CA LYS A 312 -2.37 -31.64 -7.89
C LYS A 312 -0.98 -32.27 -7.82
N ALA A 313 0.05 -31.44 -7.85
CA ALA A 313 1.44 -31.87 -7.91
C ALA A 313 2.39 -30.81 -7.33
N PHE A 314 3.58 -31.26 -6.96
CA PHE A 314 4.77 -30.42 -7.06
C PHE A 314 5.41 -30.66 -8.43
N CYS A 315 6.05 -29.64 -8.98
CA CYS A 315 6.99 -29.83 -10.08
C CYS A 315 8.35 -29.20 -9.81
N ASP A 316 9.36 -29.70 -10.52
CA ASP A 316 10.74 -29.21 -10.42
C ASP A 316 11.51 -29.50 -11.73
N VAL A 317 12.75 -29.04 -11.80
CA VAL A 317 13.75 -29.37 -12.85
C VAL A 317 14.86 -30.28 -12.31
N ASP A 318 14.94 -30.44 -10.99
CA ASP A 318 15.94 -31.28 -10.32
C ASP A 318 15.50 -32.75 -10.30
N GLU A 319 16.15 -33.57 -11.13
CA GLU A 319 15.93 -35.02 -11.23
C GLU A 319 16.00 -35.74 -9.87
N ASN A 320 16.85 -35.31 -8.94
CA ASN A 320 16.95 -35.92 -7.61
C ASN A 320 15.70 -35.67 -6.74
N LYS A 321 14.91 -34.63 -7.05
CA LYS A 321 13.61 -34.40 -6.42
C LYS A 321 12.51 -35.17 -7.14
N ILE A 322 12.56 -35.22 -8.47
CA ILE A 322 11.57 -35.92 -9.31
C ILE A 322 11.60 -37.43 -9.03
N GLN A 323 12.79 -38.03 -8.95
CA GLN A 323 12.99 -39.45 -8.62
C GLN A 323 12.43 -39.88 -7.25
N LYS A 324 12.13 -38.94 -6.34
CA LYS A 324 11.45 -39.26 -5.07
C LYS A 324 9.98 -39.63 -5.27
N GLY A 325 9.40 -39.31 -6.43
CA GLY A 325 8.03 -39.64 -6.85
C GLY A 325 6.94 -38.86 -6.12
N PHE A 326 7.03 -38.71 -4.80
CA PHE A 326 6.01 -38.08 -3.95
C PHE A 326 6.61 -37.25 -2.82
N TYR A 327 5.89 -36.20 -2.43
CA TYR A 327 6.01 -35.55 -1.13
C TYR A 327 4.89 -36.06 -0.21
N THR A 328 5.25 -36.63 0.94
CA THR A 328 4.31 -36.96 2.02
C THR A 328 4.26 -35.81 3.03
N TYR A 329 3.07 -35.32 3.38
CA TYR A 329 2.93 -34.34 4.45
C TYR A 329 2.82 -35.03 5.83
N GLU A 330 3.96 -35.35 6.43
CA GLU A 330 4.04 -36.13 7.67
C GLU A 330 3.38 -35.46 8.88
N GLU A 331 3.34 -34.13 8.96
CA GLU A 331 2.73 -33.39 10.07
C GLU A 331 1.18 -33.34 9.96
N SER A 332 0.60 -33.78 8.82
CA SER A 332 -0.86 -33.80 8.62
C SER A 332 -1.59 -34.69 9.63
N LYS A 333 -2.78 -34.25 10.06
CA LYS A 333 -3.68 -35.07 10.90
C LYS A 333 -4.52 -36.07 10.09
N GLU A 334 -4.58 -35.92 8.77
CA GLU A 334 -5.35 -36.82 7.89
C GLU A 334 -4.73 -38.22 7.81
N ARG A 335 -5.57 -39.24 7.59
CA ARG A 335 -5.19 -40.64 7.38
C ARG A 335 -5.94 -41.22 6.17
N PRO A 336 -5.25 -41.75 5.14
CA PRO A 336 -3.80 -41.78 4.96
C PRO A 336 -3.19 -40.38 4.91
N LYS A 337 -1.90 -40.26 5.21
CA LYS A 337 -1.17 -38.98 5.11
C LYS A 337 -1.25 -38.47 3.65
N PRO A 338 -1.45 -37.16 3.41
CA PRO A 338 -1.46 -36.61 2.06
C PRO A 338 -0.15 -36.92 1.34
N LYS A 339 -0.26 -37.50 0.14
CA LYS A 339 0.86 -37.77 -0.78
C LYS A 339 0.61 -37.02 -2.08
N ILE A 340 1.50 -36.10 -2.41
CA ILE A 340 1.41 -35.23 -3.57
C ILE A 340 2.52 -35.66 -4.54
N PRO A 341 2.23 -35.98 -5.82
CA PRO A 341 3.26 -36.40 -6.78
C PRO A 341 4.27 -35.27 -7.03
N ILE A 342 5.51 -35.66 -7.31
CA ILE A 342 6.57 -34.77 -7.77
C ILE A 342 6.83 -35.08 -9.24
N LEU A 343 6.54 -34.12 -10.11
CA LEU A 343 6.60 -34.26 -11.56
C LEU A 343 7.76 -33.44 -12.15
N HIS A 344 8.28 -33.87 -13.30
CA HIS A 344 9.10 -33.00 -14.14
C HIS A 344 8.22 -31.86 -14.70
N TYR A 345 8.69 -30.61 -14.71
CA TYR A 345 7.86 -29.45 -15.08
C TYR A 345 7.11 -29.59 -16.42
N LYS A 346 7.74 -30.19 -17.46
CA LYS A 346 7.13 -30.44 -18.78
C LYS A 346 5.87 -31.31 -18.79
N VAL A 347 5.61 -32.11 -17.75
CA VAL A 347 4.41 -32.98 -17.66
C VAL A 347 3.45 -32.54 -16.55
N ALA A 348 3.75 -31.42 -15.89
CA ALA A 348 2.87 -30.84 -14.89
C ALA A 348 1.86 -29.88 -15.54
N SER A 349 0.65 -29.78 -14.97
CA SER A 349 -0.42 -28.94 -15.50
C SER A 349 -0.49 -27.57 -14.84
N ALA A 350 -0.74 -26.54 -15.64
CA ALA A 350 -1.22 -25.24 -15.19
C ALA A 350 -2.57 -25.35 -14.43
N PRO A 351 -2.92 -24.37 -13.59
CA PRO A 351 -2.12 -23.20 -13.23
C PRO A 351 -1.02 -23.50 -12.19
N PHE A 352 -0.01 -22.62 -12.08
CA PHE A 352 1.16 -22.80 -11.23
C PHE A 352 1.34 -21.70 -10.17
N VAL A 353 1.79 -22.10 -8.97
CA VAL A 353 2.46 -21.17 -8.04
C VAL A 353 3.96 -21.42 -8.09
N ILE A 354 4.71 -20.40 -8.51
CA ILE A 354 6.16 -20.48 -8.76
C ILE A 354 6.93 -20.11 -7.50
N CYS A 355 7.41 -21.14 -6.78
CA CYS A 355 8.23 -20.99 -5.56
C CYS A 355 9.74 -21.09 -5.84
N VAL A 356 10.15 -20.62 -7.02
CA VAL A 356 11.55 -20.49 -7.45
C VAL A 356 11.95 -19.02 -7.37
N LYS A 357 13.18 -18.75 -6.92
CA LYS A 357 13.75 -17.40 -6.88
C LYS A 357 14.22 -17.00 -8.29
N LEU A 358 13.56 -16.00 -8.88
CA LEU A 358 13.83 -15.43 -10.21
C LEU A 358 15.35 -15.33 -10.52
N ASP A 359 16.03 -14.46 -9.78
CA ASP A 359 17.44 -14.08 -9.99
C ASP A 359 18.47 -15.20 -9.71
N MET A 360 18.03 -16.39 -9.28
CA MET A 360 18.92 -17.53 -9.00
C MET A 360 18.98 -18.55 -10.14
N THR A 361 18.21 -18.36 -11.22
CA THR A 361 18.15 -19.32 -12.33
C THR A 361 18.86 -18.86 -13.61
N GLY A 362 19.32 -17.60 -13.67
CA GLY A 362 20.04 -17.07 -14.83
C GLY A 362 19.22 -17.04 -16.13
N GLY A 363 17.89 -16.95 -16.04
CA GLY A 363 16.97 -16.99 -17.19
C GLY A 363 16.32 -18.36 -17.43
N ILE A 364 16.82 -19.44 -16.82
CA ILE A 364 16.34 -20.80 -17.06
C ILE A 364 14.88 -20.98 -16.63
N LEU A 365 14.41 -20.28 -15.58
CA LEU A 365 13.00 -20.33 -15.19
C LEU A 365 12.11 -19.69 -16.25
N GLU A 366 12.51 -18.52 -16.74
CA GLU A 366 11.82 -17.74 -17.75
C GLU A 366 11.77 -18.48 -19.10
N GLU A 367 12.88 -19.10 -19.53
CA GLU A 367 12.93 -20.00 -20.69
C GLU A 367 11.96 -21.18 -20.55
N ASN A 368 11.89 -21.79 -19.36
CA ASN A 368 10.99 -22.91 -19.10
C ASN A 368 9.52 -22.50 -19.11
N LEU A 369 9.17 -21.35 -18.52
CA LEU A 369 7.81 -20.78 -18.58
C LEU A 369 7.40 -20.46 -20.03
N ASN A 370 8.31 -19.85 -20.80
CA ASN A 370 8.12 -19.56 -22.22
C ASN A 370 7.94 -20.83 -23.05
N SER A 371 8.70 -21.90 -22.76
CA SER A 371 8.58 -23.20 -23.46
C SER A 371 7.22 -23.87 -23.26
N LEU A 372 6.53 -23.56 -22.17
CA LEU A 372 5.18 -24.02 -21.87
C LEU A 372 4.08 -23.04 -22.34
N GLN A 373 4.45 -21.92 -22.98
CA GLN A 373 3.54 -20.87 -23.48
C GLN A 373 2.61 -20.29 -22.40
N LEU A 374 3.05 -20.30 -21.14
CA LEU A 374 2.24 -19.85 -20.00
C LEU A 374 2.23 -18.33 -19.89
N LYS A 375 1.08 -17.75 -19.50
CA LYS A 375 0.92 -16.31 -19.27
C LYS A 375 0.89 -15.97 -17.78
N GLU A 376 1.77 -15.06 -17.38
CA GLU A 376 1.81 -14.53 -16.01
C GLU A 376 0.45 -13.87 -15.65
N GLY A 377 -0.01 -14.07 -14.42
CA GLY A 377 -1.30 -13.55 -13.96
C GLY A 377 -2.54 -14.33 -14.43
N ILE A 378 -2.36 -15.35 -15.28
CA ILE A 378 -3.43 -16.26 -15.70
C ILE A 378 -3.04 -17.70 -15.35
N ASP A 379 -1.96 -18.19 -15.98
CA ASP A 379 -1.50 -19.57 -15.84
C ASP A 379 -0.50 -19.73 -14.70
N PHE A 380 0.13 -18.65 -14.24
CA PHE A 380 1.03 -18.71 -13.08
C PHE A 380 1.17 -17.40 -12.31
N TYR A 381 1.56 -17.53 -11.05
CA TYR A 381 1.92 -16.44 -10.14
C TYR A 381 3.23 -16.76 -9.39
N HIS A 382 4.07 -15.76 -9.15
CA HIS A 382 5.32 -15.91 -8.39
C HIS A 382 5.12 -15.79 -6.87
N PHE A 383 5.84 -16.61 -6.10
CA PHE A 383 5.79 -16.64 -4.63
C PHE A 383 7.14 -17.12 -4.03
N ASN A 384 8.12 -16.22 -3.79
CA ASN A 384 9.49 -16.62 -3.34
C ASN A 384 10.05 -15.99 -2.05
#